data_AF-A0A5C6C6D6-F1
#
_entry.id   AF-A0A5C6C6D6-F1
#
_cell.length_a   1.000
_cell.length_b   1.000
_cell.length_c   1.000
_cell.angle_alpha   90.00
_cell.angle_beta   90.00
_cell.angle_gamma   90.00
#
_symmetry.space_group_name_H-M   'P 1'
#
loop_
_entity.id
_entity.type
_entity.pdbx_description
1 polymer ?
#
loop_
_entity_poly.entity_id
_entity_poly.type
_entity_poly.pdbx_seq_one_letter_code
_entity_poly.pdbx_strand_id
1 'polypeptide(L)'
;MILLEQRWLACTMLLCAVIVPASQVPAQDTPAQAPAPAPDTVADIPEPASVSAALTQPHLASDKIADVFRAQTQTPAVAQQPRSEAAPDGVPSAGAKATPDEISQWVDQLGRAEFAAREQATAKLRAVGKQAMPVLQKAAQEHADLEVRMRAGTVADGIAGNETAGRVDAFLAGKDVSMEGWNVARKILGDGIRVRELYVEIFLRHEAAAAALEGSTKQRAEAFRATIIDIQRGMFVEHRLTTEADVIALLLLANDQDMPISRVEEGALFTTMRREATSRLLIDAQLSGLFRALLGGWVTRSDVSNRQDMLWFAINCNLDQSLQLALETLQKSTDPPTLAMAMQAISRFGDKSNISDVAQYLDDERAASEVQYFGGNVIEPQLRDAAMAAIVLLSDRQLADYHLDPNAIHANFGFIVQAIGFPAENNELRLEAIEKVKRELVPAK
;
A
#
# COMPACT_ATOMS: atom_id res chain seq x y z
N MET A 1 6.26 12.84 32.59
CA MET A 1 6.96 13.08 31.31
C MET A 1 6.81 11.89 30.33
N ILE A 2 5.64 11.22 30.31
CA ILE A 2 5.26 10.14 29.36
C ILE A 2 3.79 10.32 28.88
N LEU A 3 3.15 11.46 29.16
CA LEU A 3 1.72 11.70 28.86
C LEU A 3 1.47 12.80 27.82
N LEU A 4 2.49 13.27 27.09
CA LEU A 4 2.34 14.35 26.09
C LEU A 4 2.30 13.89 24.63
N GLU A 5 2.58 12.62 24.31
CA GLU A 5 2.71 12.16 22.91
C GLU A 5 1.41 11.67 22.24
N GLN A 6 0.27 11.56 22.95
CA GLN A 6 -0.96 11.00 22.36
C GLN A 6 -1.99 12.04 21.86
N ARG A 7 -1.66 13.34 21.77
CA ARG A 7 -2.61 14.37 21.31
C ARG A 7 -2.52 14.75 19.82
N TRP A 8 -1.56 14.22 19.07
CA TRP A 8 -1.29 14.67 17.69
C TRP A 8 -2.02 13.91 16.57
N LEU A 9 -2.76 12.85 16.88
CA LEU A 9 -3.52 12.07 15.87
C LEU A 9 -5.01 12.46 15.73
N ALA A 10 -5.51 13.46 16.48
CA ALA A 10 -6.95 13.73 16.56
C ALA A 10 -7.44 15.05 15.91
N CYS A 11 -6.58 15.90 15.33
CA CYS A 11 -6.99 17.24 14.89
C CYS A 11 -7.43 17.38 13.41
N THR A 12 -7.82 16.30 12.73
CA THR A 12 -8.39 16.40 11.37
C THR A 12 -9.63 15.52 11.17
N MET A 13 -10.52 15.48 12.15
CA MET A 13 -11.86 14.88 12.04
C MET A 13 -12.89 15.68 12.87
N LEU A 14 -13.90 16.21 12.17
CA LEU A 14 -15.21 16.70 12.65
C LEU A 14 -15.30 17.88 13.64
N LEU A 15 -15.77 19.01 13.11
CA LEU A 15 -16.49 20.05 13.84
C LEU A 15 -17.98 19.66 13.91
N CYS A 16 -18.45 19.19 15.07
CA CYS A 16 -19.81 19.32 15.59
C CYS A 16 -19.92 18.54 16.91
N ALA A 17 -19.69 19.21 18.04
CA ALA A 17 -20.09 18.67 19.34
C ALA A 17 -20.66 19.78 20.24
N VAL A 18 -21.91 19.57 20.60
CA VAL A 18 -22.69 20.29 21.61
C VAL A 18 -22.05 20.07 22.99
N ILE A 19 -21.96 21.16 23.75
CA ILE A 19 -21.39 21.22 25.10
C ILE A 19 -22.35 20.54 26.10
N VAL A 20 -21.86 19.57 26.88
CA VAL A 20 -22.50 19.08 28.12
C VAL A 20 -21.46 19.08 29.23
N PRO A 21 -21.76 19.63 30.44
CA PRO A 21 -20.78 19.78 31.51
C PRO A 21 -20.56 18.50 32.32
N ALA A 22 -19.33 18.39 32.84
CA ALA A 22 -18.78 17.28 33.59
C ALA A 22 -19.46 17.04 34.95
N SER A 23 -19.67 15.76 35.28
CA SER A 23 -19.96 15.30 36.64
C SER A 23 -18.84 14.38 37.13
N GLN A 24 -18.43 14.61 38.37
CA GLN A 24 -17.31 14.01 39.08
C GLN A 24 -17.50 12.50 39.31
N VAL A 25 -16.44 11.72 39.10
CA VAL A 25 -16.35 10.30 39.51
C VAL A 25 -15.27 10.19 40.60
N PRO A 26 -15.54 9.53 41.74
CA PRO A 26 -14.58 9.42 42.83
C PRO A 26 -13.56 8.31 42.58
N ALA A 27 -12.39 8.47 43.20
CA ALA A 27 -11.25 7.57 43.17
C ALA A 27 -11.60 6.14 43.63
N GLN A 28 -11.07 5.14 42.93
CA GLN A 28 -11.08 3.75 43.36
C GLN A 28 -9.66 3.25 43.65
N ASP A 29 -9.58 2.51 44.75
CA ASP A 29 -8.40 1.97 45.40
C ASP A 29 -7.64 0.94 44.57
N THR A 30 -6.33 0.93 44.78
CA THR A 30 -5.36 -0.01 44.20
C THR A 30 -5.40 -1.35 44.96
N PRO A 31 -5.58 -2.51 44.28
CA PRO A 31 -5.35 -3.81 44.93
C PRO A 31 -3.89 -4.26 44.84
N ALA A 32 -3.48 -4.94 45.91
CA ALA A 32 -2.14 -5.41 46.21
C ALA A 32 -1.57 -6.43 45.21
N GLN A 33 -0.24 -6.40 45.15
CA GLN A 33 0.66 -7.21 44.34
C GLN A 33 0.76 -8.66 44.85
N ALA A 34 0.45 -9.63 43.99
CA ALA A 34 0.58 -11.07 44.29
C ALA A 34 2.02 -11.58 44.01
N PRO A 35 2.48 -12.63 44.71
CA PRO A 35 3.87 -13.12 44.64
C PRO A 35 4.14 -13.98 43.41
N ALA A 36 5.41 -13.97 42.98
CA ALA A 36 5.94 -14.69 41.82
C ALA A 36 5.88 -16.23 41.98
N PRO A 37 5.62 -16.98 40.89
CA PRO A 37 5.76 -18.44 40.89
C PRO A 37 7.21 -18.89 40.65
N ALA A 38 7.54 -20.05 41.23
CA ALA A 38 8.82 -20.75 41.15
C ALA A 38 9.10 -21.32 39.73
N PRO A 39 10.37 -21.64 39.39
CA PRO A 39 10.74 -22.10 38.06
C PRO A 39 10.43 -23.59 37.87
N ASP A 40 9.53 -23.90 36.94
CA ASP A 40 9.29 -25.26 36.47
C ASP A 40 10.23 -25.64 35.32
N THR A 41 10.69 -26.88 35.42
CA THR A 41 11.66 -27.54 34.55
C THR A 41 10.98 -27.92 33.23
N VAL A 42 11.37 -27.29 32.11
CA VAL A 42 10.87 -27.65 30.78
C VAL A 42 11.75 -28.76 30.20
N ALA A 43 11.14 -29.93 30.01
CA ALA A 43 11.71 -31.05 29.28
C ALA A 43 11.73 -30.75 27.77
N ASP A 44 12.82 -31.18 27.12
CA ASP A 44 13.07 -31.15 25.68
C ASP A 44 11.87 -31.62 24.86
N ILE A 45 11.29 -30.71 24.06
CA ILE A 45 10.44 -31.04 22.92
C ILE A 45 11.30 -30.80 21.68
N PRO A 46 11.53 -31.81 20.83
CA PRO A 46 12.33 -31.63 19.62
C PRO A 46 11.59 -30.69 18.66
N GLU A 47 12.27 -29.60 18.27
CA GLU A 47 11.82 -28.65 17.26
C GLU A 47 11.52 -29.34 15.92
N PRO A 48 10.40 -29.03 15.24
CA PRO A 48 10.19 -29.43 13.85
C PRO A 48 10.98 -28.49 12.92
N ALA A 49 12.30 -28.60 12.93
CA ALA A 49 13.15 -27.99 11.92
C ALA A 49 13.20 -28.92 10.69
N SER A 50 12.58 -28.55 9.56
CA SER A 50 13.06 -28.94 8.19
C SER A 50 12.18 -28.60 6.99
N VAL A 51 10.97 -28.01 7.12
CA VAL A 51 10.14 -27.69 5.92
C VAL A 51 10.13 -26.19 5.56
N SER A 52 10.42 -25.28 6.51
CA SER A 52 10.20 -23.84 6.32
C SER A 52 11.28 -23.12 5.50
N ALA A 53 12.50 -23.66 5.39
CA ALA A 53 13.60 -22.97 4.70
C ALA A 53 13.48 -22.91 3.17
N ALA A 54 12.59 -23.73 2.57
CA ALA A 54 12.53 -23.90 1.11
C ALA A 54 11.70 -22.84 0.34
N LEU A 55 10.96 -21.97 1.04
CA LEU A 55 10.01 -21.03 0.44
C LEU A 55 10.35 -19.58 0.78
N THR A 56 11.61 -19.16 0.67
CA THR A 56 11.98 -17.75 0.87
C THR A 56 12.75 -17.24 -0.34
N GLN A 57 12.02 -16.61 -1.26
CA GLN A 57 12.62 -15.73 -2.28
C GLN A 57 12.43 -14.29 -1.83
N PRO A 58 13.48 -13.45 -1.84
CA PRO A 58 13.36 -12.05 -1.45
C PRO A 58 12.55 -11.27 -2.48
N HIS A 59 11.96 -10.16 -2.05
CA HIS A 59 11.36 -9.18 -2.94
C HIS A 59 12.44 -8.47 -3.77
N LEU A 60 12.03 -7.94 -4.91
CA LEU A 60 12.89 -7.22 -5.83
C LEU A 60 13.14 -5.78 -5.33
N ALA A 61 14.35 -5.26 -5.56
CA ALA A 61 14.69 -3.88 -5.28
C ALA A 61 13.85 -2.89 -6.12
N SER A 62 13.52 -1.74 -5.54
CA SER A 62 12.61 -0.73 -6.12
C SER A 62 12.99 -0.30 -7.55
N ASP A 63 14.29 -0.15 -7.82
CA ASP A 63 14.82 0.33 -9.10
C ASP A 63 14.72 -0.71 -10.22
N LYS A 64 14.44 -1.97 -9.90
CA LYS A 64 14.30 -3.07 -10.85
C LYS A 64 12.85 -3.46 -11.14
N ILE A 65 11.88 -2.95 -10.38
CA ILE A 65 10.47 -3.34 -10.52
C ILE A 65 9.92 -2.95 -11.90
N ALA A 66 10.22 -1.74 -12.37
CA ALA A 66 9.78 -1.26 -13.68
C ALA A 66 10.29 -2.14 -14.84
N ASP A 67 11.47 -2.75 -14.70
CA ASP A 67 12.06 -3.63 -15.71
C ASP A 67 11.20 -4.89 -15.92
N VAL A 68 10.58 -5.40 -14.86
CA VAL A 68 9.69 -6.57 -14.94
C VAL A 68 8.49 -6.29 -15.83
N PHE A 69 7.87 -5.11 -15.68
CA PHE A 69 6.72 -4.70 -16.49
C PHE A 69 7.11 -4.38 -17.94
N ARG A 70 8.26 -3.75 -18.16
CA ARG A 70 8.79 -3.50 -19.52
C ARG A 70 9.13 -4.80 -20.25
N ALA A 71 9.62 -5.81 -19.54
CA ALA A 71 9.84 -7.14 -20.13
C ALA A 71 8.52 -7.81 -20.55
N GLN A 72 7.41 -7.57 -19.84
CA GLN A 72 6.09 -8.10 -20.24
C GLN A 72 5.57 -7.45 -21.52
N THR A 73 5.76 -6.14 -21.71
CA THR A 73 5.27 -5.43 -22.90
C THR A 73 6.10 -5.74 -24.16
N GLN A 74 7.36 -6.11 -24.00
CA GLN A 74 8.26 -6.45 -25.12
C GLN A 74 8.15 -7.90 -25.57
N THR A 75 7.56 -8.79 -24.77
CA THR A 75 7.28 -10.15 -25.21
C THR A 75 6.22 -10.04 -26.30
N PRO A 76 6.52 -10.42 -27.57
CA PRO A 76 5.54 -10.33 -28.64
C PRO A 76 4.28 -11.03 -28.17
N ALA A 77 3.12 -10.41 -28.43
CA ALA A 77 1.83 -11.05 -28.33
C ALA A 77 1.81 -12.24 -29.31
N VAL A 78 2.49 -13.33 -28.97
CA VAL A 78 2.11 -14.66 -29.41
C VAL A 78 0.67 -14.71 -28.99
N ALA A 79 -0.21 -14.65 -29.98
CA ALA A 79 -1.65 -14.71 -29.80
C ALA A 79 -1.90 -15.67 -28.64
N GLN A 80 -2.62 -15.19 -27.62
CA GLN A 80 -3.25 -16.05 -26.64
C GLN A 80 -4.22 -16.94 -27.44
N GLN A 81 -3.68 -17.91 -28.17
CA GLN A 81 -4.35 -19.17 -28.42
C GLN A 81 -4.80 -19.61 -27.05
N PRO A 82 -6.07 -20.02 -26.88
CA PRO A 82 -6.52 -20.59 -25.62
C PRO A 82 -5.49 -21.67 -25.27
N ARG A 83 -4.68 -21.41 -24.24
CA ARG A 83 -3.67 -22.35 -23.80
C ARG A 83 -4.46 -23.59 -23.43
N SER A 84 -4.37 -24.58 -24.31
CA SER A 84 -4.81 -25.94 -24.03
C SER A 84 -4.25 -26.25 -22.66
N GLU A 85 -5.17 -26.44 -21.73
CA GLU A 85 -4.98 -26.85 -20.36
C GLU A 85 -4.21 -28.18 -20.37
N ALA A 86 -2.89 -28.10 -20.47
CA ALA A 86 -2.02 -29.21 -20.20
C ALA A 86 -2.04 -29.38 -18.68
N ALA A 87 -2.94 -30.27 -18.24
CA ALA A 87 -3.10 -30.65 -16.86
C ALA A 87 -1.74 -31.03 -16.25
N PRO A 88 -1.34 -30.45 -15.10
CA PRO A 88 -0.35 -31.10 -14.27
C PRO A 88 -1.01 -32.34 -13.66
N ASP A 89 -0.44 -33.51 -13.98
CA ASP A 89 -0.76 -34.75 -13.31
C ASP A 89 -0.62 -34.59 -11.79
N GLY A 90 -1.66 -35.01 -11.05
CA GLY A 90 -1.46 -35.55 -9.71
C GLY A 90 -2.02 -34.76 -8.52
N VAL A 91 -3.30 -34.37 -8.56
CA VAL A 91 -4.14 -34.47 -7.34
C VAL A 91 -5.37 -35.32 -7.70
N PRO A 92 -5.60 -36.47 -7.05
CA PRO A 92 -6.71 -37.35 -7.40
C PRO A 92 -8.02 -36.73 -6.93
N SER A 93 -8.65 -35.93 -7.79
CA SER A 93 -10.08 -35.66 -7.68
C SER A 93 -10.82 -36.90 -8.15
N ALA A 94 -11.27 -37.71 -7.20
CA ALA A 94 -12.06 -38.92 -7.44
C ALA A 94 -13.49 -38.55 -7.88
N GLY A 95 -13.63 -37.97 -9.07
CA GLY A 95 -14.92 -37.76 -9.75
C GLY A 95 -15.17 -38.87 -10.76
N ALA A 96 -16.33 -39.54 -10.67
CA ALA A 96 -16.77 -40.49 -11.68
C ALA A 96 -16.84 -39.78 -13.06
N LYS A 97 -16.22 -40.37 -14.09
CA LYS A 97 -16.29 -39.84 -15.47
C LYS A 97 -17.73 -39.97 -15.97
N ALA A 98 -18.51 -38.88 -15.91
CA ALA A 98 -19.83 -38.81 -16.50
C ALA A 98 -19.73 -38.43 -17.98
N THR A 99 -20.60 -38.99 -18.80
CA THR A 99 -20.71 -38.64 -20.22
C THR A 99 -21.39 -37.28 -20.41
N PRO A 100 -21.13 -36.56 -21.51
CA PRO A 100 -21.82 -35.29 -21.81
C PRO A 100 -23.35 -35.39 -21.82
N ASP A 101 -23.88 -36.54 -22.24
CA ASP A 101 -25.31 -36.82 -22.27
C ASP A 101 -25.89 -36.95 -20.85
N GLU A 102 -25.19 -37.61 -19.94
CA GLU A 102 -25.59 -37.69 -18.53
C GLU A 102 -25.59 -36.32 -17.86
N ILE A 103 -24.57 -35.50 -18.12
CA ILE A 103 -24.49 -34.12 -17.61
C ILE A 103 -25.67 -33.29 -18.13
N SER A 104 -25.98 -33.39 -19.42
CA SER A 104 -27.12 -32.67 -20.02
C SER A 104 -28.45 -33.11 -19.40
N GLN A 105 -28.62 -34.41 -19.17
CA GLN A 105 -29.81 -34.93 -18.48
C GLN A 105 -29.93 -34.41 -17.04
N TRP A 106 -28.83 -34.30 -16.29
CA TRP A 106 -28.87 -33.73 -14.95
C TRP A 106 -29.17 -32.23 -14.96
N VAL A 107 -28.70 -31.50 -15.97
CA VAL A 107 -29.07 -30.09 -16.16
C VAL A 107 -30.58 -29.94 -16.42
N ASP A 108 -31.17 -30.75 -17.28
CA ASP A 108 -32.62 -30.76 -17.50
C ASP A 108 -33.39 -31.12 -16.21
N GLN A 109 -32.80 -31.98 -15.37
CA GLN A 109 -33.38 -32.37 -14.08
C GLN A 109 -33.39 -31.25 -13.03
N LEU A 110 -32.62 -30.17 -13.21
CA LEU A 110 -32.64 -29.02 -12.32
C LEU A 110 -34.00 -28.30 -12.30
N GLY A 111 -34.82 -28.44 -13.34
CA GLY A 111 -36.16 -27.82 -13.47
C GLY A 111 -37.32 -28.77 -13.15
N ARG A 112 -37.05 -29.98 -12.67
CA ARG A 112 -38.11 -30.95 -12.37
C ARG A 112 -38.94 -30.48 -11.18
N ALA A 113 -40.26 -30.69 -11.20
CA ALA A 113 -41.16 -30.28 -10.13
C ALA A 113 -40.83 -30.92 -8.76
N GLU A 114 -40.28 -32.13 -8.76
CA GLU A 114 -39.88 -32.85 -7.56
C GLU A 114 -38.57 -32.33 -6.97
N PHE A 115 -38.61 -31.84 -5.73
CA PHE A 115 -37.44 -31.31 -5.03
C PHE A 115 -36.28 -32.32 -4.95
N ALA A 116 -36.58 -33.59 -4.62
CA ALA A 116 -35.56 -34.63 -4.48
C ALA A 116 -34.77 -34.85 -5.79
N ALA A 117 -35.44 -34.79 -6.95
CA ALA A 117 -34.80 -34.92 -8.26
C ALA A 117 -33.85 -33.76 -8.54
N ARG A 118 -34.24 -32.52 -8.20
CA ARG A 118 -33.39 -31.32 -8.36
C ARG A 118 -32.14 -31.38 -7.49
N GLU A 119 -32.28 -31.78 -6.23
CA GLU A 119 -31.15 -31.88 -5.30
C GLU A 119 -30.20 -33.02 -5.68
N GLN A 120 -30.73 -34.15 -6.16
CA GLN A 120 -29.90 -35.25 -6.67
C GLN A 120 -29.11 -34.84 -7.93
N ALA A 121 -29.75 -34.14 -8.86
CA ALA A 121 -29.08 -33.60 -10.05
C ALA A 121 -27.99 -32.59 -9.65
N THR A 122 -28.28 -31.69 -8.71
CA THR A 122 -27.32 -30.74 -8.16
C THR A 122 -26.10 -31.44 -7.55
N ALA A 123 -26.33 -32.49 -6.75
CA ALA A 123 -25.25 -33.27 -6.14
C ALA A 123 -24.38 -33.98 -7.20
N LYS A 124 -24.99 -34.58 -8.23
CA LYS A 124 -24.26 -35.23 -9.33
C LYS A 124 -23.42 -34.22 -10.11
N LEU A 125 -24.01 -33.08 -10.50
CA LEU A 125 -23.31 -32.02 -11.23
C LEU A 125 -22.12 -31.49 -10.43
N ARG A 126 -22.27 -31.27 -9.12
CA ARG A 126 -21.16 -30.87 -8.23
C ARG A 126 -20.09 -31.94 -8.10
N ALA A 127 -20.47 -33.22 -8.00
CA ALA A 127 -19.53 -34.33 -7.91
C ALA A 127 -18.69 -34.52 -9.19
N VAL A 128 -19.28 -34.19 -10.34
CA VAL A 128 -18.57 -34.17 -11.63
C VAL A 128 -17.66 -32.95 -11.77
N GLY A 129 -18.04 -31.83 -11.16
CA GLY A 129 -17.21 -30.62 -11.08
C GLY A 129 -16.95 -30.02 -12.46
N LYS A 130 -15.66 -29.80 -12.78
CA LYS A 130 -15.21 -29.07 -13.98
C LYS A 130 -15.79 -29.59 -15.31
N GLN A 131 -16.00 -30.90 -15.43
CA GLN A 131 -16.55 -31.49 -16.65
C GLN A 131 -18.00 -31.02 -16.93
N ALA A 132 -18.75 -30.61 -15.92
CA ALA A 132 -20.10 -30.09 -16.06
C ALA A 132 -20.15 -28.60 -16.47
N MET A 133 -19.04 -27.87 -16.35
CA MET A 133 -19.03 -26.41 -16.48
C MET A 133 -19.51 -25.88 -17.84
N PRO A 134 -19.05 -26.40 -18.99
CA PRO A 134 -19.50 -25.89 -20.29
C PRO A 134 -21.02 -26.02 -20.48
N VAL A 135 -21.60 -27.12 -19.99
CA VAL A 135 -23.04 -27.39 -20.11
C VAL A 135 -23.84 -26.51 -19.15
N LEU A 136 -23.36 -26.34 -17.91
CA LEU A 136 -23.99 -25.48 -16.90
C LEU A 136 -23.99 -24.00 -17.31
N GLN A 137 -22.86 -23.49 -17.83
CA GLN A 137 -22.77 -22.10 -18.30
C GLN A 137 -23.72 -21.84 -19.47
N LYS A 138 -23.75 -22.76 -20.45
CA LYS A 138 -24.68 -22.67 -21.57
C LYS A 138 -26.13 -22.69 -21.09
N ALA A 139 -26.47 -23.60 -20.18
CA ALA A 139 -27.83 -23.68 -19.63
C ALA A 139 -28.21 -22.44 -18.82
N ALA A 140 -27.30 -21.85 -18.04
CA ALA A 140 -27.53 -20.63 -17.30
C ALA A 140 -27.91 -19.44 -18.21
N GLN A 141 -27.33 -19.39 -19.41
CA GLN A 141 -27.56 -18.31 -20.38
C GLN A 141 -28.77 -18.55 -21.28
N GLU A 142 -28.93 -19.78 -21.78
CA GLU A 142 -29.78 -20.05 -22.95
C GLU A 142 -30.99 -20.95 -22.66
N HIS A 143 -31.07 -21.60 -21.49
CA HIS A 143 -32.13 -22.59 -21.26
C HIS A 143 -33.53 -21.94 -21.24
N ALA A 144 -34.52 -22.61 -21.84
CA ALA A 144 -35.87 -22.07 -21.98
C ALA A 144 -36.56 -21.84 -20.63
N ASP A 145 -36.36 -22.78 -19.69
CA ASP A 145 -36.86 -22.70 -18.32
C ASP A 145 -36.00 -21.76 -17.44
N LEU A 146 -36.63 -20.76 -16.84
CA LEU A 146 -36.01 -19.79 -15.93
C LEU A 146 -35.46 -20.44 -14.64
N GLU A 147 -36.12 -21.46 -14.10
CA GLU A 147 -35.64 -22.14 -12.88
C GLU A 147 -34.33 -22.90 -13.18
N VAL A 148 -34.27 -23.58 -14.33
CA VAL A 148 -33.04 -24.25 -14.78
C VAL A 148 -31.92 -23.24 -14.98
N ARG A 149 -32.19 -22.07 -15.60
CA ARG A 149 -31.17 -21.03 -15.78
C ARG A 149 -30.56 -20.58 -14.44
N MET A 150 -31.40 -20.23 -13.46
CA MET A 150 -30.93 -19.75 -12.17
C MET A 150 -30.16 -20.82 -11.39
N ARG A 151 -30.69 -22.06 -11.35
CA ARG A 151 -30.04 -23.17 -10.64
C ARG A 151 -28.74 -23.58 -11.33
N ALA A 152 -28.70 -23.66 -12.65
CA ALA A 152 -27.48 -23.95 -13.40
C ALA A 152 -26.39 -22.92 -13.11
N GLY A 153 -26.74 -21.63 -13.04
CA GLY A 153 -25.84 -20.57 -12.58
C GLY A 153 -25.33 -20.81 -11.16
N THR A 154 -26.22 -21.05 -10.21
CA THR A 154 -25.84 -21.31 -8.79
C THR A 154 -24.93 -22.54 -8.64
N VAL A 155 -25.18 -23.61 -9.40
CA VAL A 155 -24.35 -24.83 -9.38
C VAL A 155 -22.99 -24.57 -10.03
N ALA A 156 -22.96 -23.87 -11.16
CA ALA A 156 -21.73 -23.42 -11.81
C ALA A 156 -20.86 -22.60 -10.86
N ASP A 157 -21.45 -21.60 -10.18
CA ASP A 157 -20.76 -20.75 -9.21
C ASP A 157 -20.19 -21.58 -8.05
N GLY A 158 -20.96 -22.54 -7.53
CA GLY A 158 -20.49 -23.43 -6.47
C GLY A 158 -19.35 -24.36 -6.89
N ILE A 159 -19.35 -24.86 -8.13
CA ILE A 159 -18.25 -25.68 -8.67
C ILE A 159 -16.99 -24.83 -8.83
N ALA A 160 -17.11 -23.66 -9.46
CA ALA A 160 -16.00 -22.73 -9.65
C ALA A 160 -15.38 -22.28 -8.31
N GLY A 161 -16.22 -22.02 -7.30
CA GLY A 161 -15.78 -21.69 -5.94
C GLY A 161 -14.97 -22.81 -5.29
N ASN A 162 -15.41 -24.07 -5.41
CA ASN A 162 -14.68 -25.22 -4.86
C ASN A 162 -13.34 -25.47 -5.57
N GLU A 163 -13.28 -25.32 -6.90
CA GLU A 163 -12.03 -25.43 -7.67
C GLU A 163 -11.04 -24.33 -7.25
N THR A 164 -11.53 -23.10 -7.11
CA THR A 164 -10.73 -21.96 -6.64
C THR A 164 -10.20 -22.19 -5.23
N ALA A 165 -11.03 -22.66 -4.30
CA ALA A 165 -10.61 -22.97 -2.93
C ALA A 165 -9.52 -24.05 -2.90
N GLY A 166 -9.70 -25.15 -3.63
CA GLY A 166 -8.69 -26.21 -3.71
C GLY A 166 -7.37 -25.74 -4.35
N ARG A 167 -7.45 -24.83 -5.34
CA ARG A 167 -6.28 -24.19 -5.97
C ARG A 167 -5.56 -23.26 -4.99
N VAL A 168 -6.31 -22.47 -4.23
CA VAL A 168 -5.77 -21.60 -3.15
C VAL A 168 -5.10 -22.43 -2.08
N ASP A 169 -5.71 -23.53 -1.61
CA ASP A 169 -5.10 -24.40 -0.60
C ASP A 169 -3.79 -25.02 -1.11
N ALA A 170 -3.78 -25.50 -2.36
CA ALA A 170 -2.57 -26.01 -2.99
C ALA A 170 -1.49 -24.93 -3.12
N PHE A 171 -1.89 -23.71 -3.50
CA PHE A 171 -1.02 -22.55 -3.62
C PHE A 171 -0.39 -22.16 -2.29
N LEU A 172 -1.19 -22.02 -1.23
CA LEU A 172 -0.72 -21.71 0.12
C LEU A 172 0.16 -22.82 0.70
N ALA A 173 -0.09 -24.07 0.33
CA ALA A 173 0.76 -25.21 0.68
C ALA A 173 2.10 -25.26 -0.09
N GLY A 174 2.44 -24.24 -0.89
CA GLY A 174 3.71 -24.19 -1.60
C GLY A 174 3.74 -24.95 -2.92
N LYS A 175 2.62 -25.58 -3.33
CA LYS A 175 2.58 -26.38 -4.57
C LYS A 175 2.66 -25.46 -5.79
N ASP A 176 3.15 -26.04 -6.89
CA ASP A 176 3.22 -25.36 -8.18
C ASP A 176 1.84 -25.44 -8.86
N VAL A 177 1.00 -24.45 -8.55
CA VAL A 177 -0.31 -24.27 -9.18
C VAL A 177 -0.35 -22.92 -9.88
N SER A 178 -0.93 -22.90 -11.07
CA SER A 178 -1.08 -21.69 -11.86
C SER A 178 -2.11 -20.76 -11.21
N MET A 179 -1.69 -19.54 -10.88
CA MET A 179 -2.54 -18.44 -10.44
C MET A 179 -2.30 -17.26 -11.38
N GLU A 180 -3.37 -16.63 -11.87
CA GLU A 180 -3.26 -15.48 -12.78
C GLU A 180 -2.35 -14.41 -12.17
N GLY A 181 -1.38 -13.89 -12.92
CA GLY A 181 -0.47 -12.83 -12.48
C GLY A 181 0.66 -13.25 -11.53
N TRP A 182 0.63 -14.47 -10.98
CA TRP A 182 1.55 -14.87 -9.92
C TRP A 182 3.00 -14.88 -10.38
N ASN A 183 3.29 -15.20 -11.64
CA ASN A 183 4.68 -15.22 -12.11
C ASN A 183 5.33 -13.83 -12.07
N VAL A 184 4.57 -12.78 -12.37
CA VAL A 184 5.03 -11.40 -12.28
C VAL A 184 5.07 -10.96 -10.83
N ALA A 185 4.00 -11.24 -10.07
CA ALA A 185 3.93 -10.91 -8.65
C ALA A 185 5.09 -11.55 -7.88
N ARG A 186 5.35 -12.84 -8.04
CA ARG A 186 6.45 -13.57 -7.41
C ARG A 186 7.82 -12.96 -7.72
N LYS A 187 8.06 -12.50 -8.95
CA LYS A 187 9.32 -11.84 -9.31
C LYS A 187 9.52 -10.52 -8.57
N ILE A 188 8.44 -9.80 -8.26
CA ILE A 188 8.49 -8.48 -7.62
C ILE A 188 8.43 -8.63 -6.09
N LEU A 189 7.47 -9.40 -5.60
CA LEU A 189 7.14 -9.58 -4.19
C LEU A 189 8.00 -10.67 -3.52
N GLY A 190 8.65 -11.52 -4.31
CA GLY A 190 9.32 -12.72 -3.80
C GLY A 190 8.33 -13.87 -3.58
N ASP A 191 8.74 -14.83 -2.75
CA ASP A 191 7.95 -16.02 -2.43
C ASP A 191 8.13 -16.33 -0.94
N GLY A 192 7.02 -16.56 -0.26
CA GLY A 192 6.93 -16.78 1.18
C GLY A 192 5.49 -16.98 1.61
N ILE A 193 5.26 -17.64 2.74
CA ILE A 193 3.90 -17.96 3.21
C ILE A 193 3.03 -16.70 3.29
N ARG A 194 3.53 -15.65 3.96
CA ARG A 194 2.82 -14.37 4.10
C ARG A 194 2.60 -13.65 2.76
N VAL A 195 3.56 -13.73 1.84
CA VAL A 195 3.44 -13.15 0.49
C VAL A 195 2.37 -13.89 -0.32
N ARG A 196 2.31 -15.21 -0.21
CA ARG A 196 1.27 -16.03 -0.86
C ARG A 196 -0.12 -15.75 -0.29
N GLU A 197 -0.26 -15.63 1.03
CA GLU A 197 -1.52 -15.23 1.67
C GLU A 197 -1.99 -13.86 1.17
N LEU A 198 -1.09 -12.87 1.18
CA LEU A 198 -1.36 -11.54 0.64
C LEU A 198 -1.77 -11.61 -0.83
N TYR A 199 -1.08 -12.43 -1.64
CA TYR A 199 -1.41 -12.57 -3.06
C TYR A 199 -2.77 -13.23 -3.28
N VAL A 200 -3.13 -14.23 -2.49
CA VAL A 200 -4.48 -14.84 -2.53
C VAL A 200 -5.54 -13.80 -2.21
N GLU A 201 -5.30 -12.93 -1.22
CA GLU A 201 -6.24 -11.85 -0.89
C GLU A 201 -6.36 -10.86 -2.06
N ILE A 202 -5.26 -10.48 -2.71
CA ILE A 202 -5.29 -9.66 -3.94
C ILE A 202 -6.06 -10.37 -5.04
N PHE A 203 -5.80 -11.66 -5.28
CA PHE A 203 -6.45 -12.44 -6.31
C PHE A 203 -7.97 -12.52 -6.11
N LEU A 204 -8.41 -12.79 -4.87
CA LEU A 204 -9.83 -12.93 -4.54
C LEU A 204 -10.58 -11.59 -4.50
N ARG A 205 -9.92 -10.50 -4.12
CA ARG A 205 -10.57 -9.17 -4.01
C ARG A 205 -10.45 -8.34 -5.30
N HIS A 206 -9.32 -8.45 -5.98
CA HIS A 206 -8.90 -7.62 -7.10
C HIS A 206 -8.47 -8.49 -8.28
N GLU A 207 -9.34 -9.40 -8.71
CA GLU A 207 -9.06 -10.35 -9.80
C GLU A 207 -8.51 -9.66 -11.05
N ALA A 208 -9.10 -8.52 -11.44
CA ALA A 208 -8.63 -7.72 -12.57
C ALA A 208 -7.20 -7.20 -12.39
N ALA A 209 -6.81 -6.82 -11.16
CA ALA A 209 -5.44 -6.39 -10.87
C ALA A 209 -4.46 -7.55 -11.01
N ALA A 210 -4.78 -8.71 -10.43
CA ALA A 210 -3.96 -9.92 -10.53
C ALA A 210 -3.78 -10.34 -12.00
N ALA A 211 -4.87 -10.43 -12.76
CA ALA A 211 -4.82 -10.80 -14.17
C ALA A 211 -4.01 -9.80 -15.03
N ALA A 212 -4.09 -8.50 -14.72
CA ALA A 212 -3.41 -7.48 -15.50
C ALA A 212 -1.87 -7.45 -15.31
N LEU A 213 -1.33 -8.10 -14.28
CA LEU A 213 0.13 -8.11 -14.03
C LEU A 213 0.92 -8.70 -15.21
N GLU A 214 0.39 -9.74 -15.84
CA GLU A 214 0.97 -10.39 -17.03
C GLU A 214 0.52 -9.72 -18.35
N GLY A 215 -0.30 -8.67 -18.27
CA GLY A 215 -0.86 -7.96 -19.42
C GLY A 215 0.03 -6.83 -19.97
N SER A 216 -0.58 -6.05 -20.86
CA SER A 216 -0.03 -4.80 -21.38
C SER A 216 -0.18 -3.64 -20.38
N THR A 217 0.58 -2.56 -20.57
CA THR A 217 0.41 -1.31 -19.82
C THR A 217 -1.03 -0.78 -19.86
N LYS A 218 -1.73 -0.93 -20.99
CA LYS A 218 -3.14 -0.52 -21.11
C LYS A 218 -4.04 -1.35 -20.18
N GLN A 219 -3.86 -2.67 -20.15
CA GLN A 219 -4.62 -3.56 -19.26
C GLN A 219 -4.34 -3.24 -17.79
N ARG A 220 -3.09 -2.94 -17.43
CA ARG A 220 -2.75 -2.49 -16.07
C ARG A 220 -3.42 -1.16 -15.71
N ALA A 221 -3.48 -0.21 -16.64
CA ALA A 221 -4.17 1.07 -16.42
C ALA A 221 -5.69 0.88 -16.22
N GLU A 222 -6.31 -0.01 -16.98
CA GLU A 222 -7.73 -0.36 -16.82
C GLU A 222 -7.98 -1.05 -15.47
N ALA A 223 -7.14 -2.01 -15.10
CA ALA A 223 -7.22 -2.70 -13.82
C ALA A 223 -6.98 -1.76 -12.63
N PHE A 224 -6.01 -0.84 -12.72
CA PHE A 224 -5.73 0.14 -11.67
C PHE A 224 -6.95 1.02 -11.37
N ARG A 225 -7.65 1.50 -12.41
CA ARG A 225 -8.91 2.23 -12.26
C ARG A 225 -10.01 1.37 -11.64
N ALA A 226 -10.16 0.14 -12.12
CA ALA A 226 -11.17 -0.78 -11.59
C ALA A 226 -10.93 -1.06 -10.10
N THR A 227 -9.69 -1.27 -9.69
CA THR A 227 -9.30 -1.46 -8.28
C THR A 227 -9.57 -0.22 -7.44
N ILE A 228 -9.30 0.99 -7.93
CA ILE A 228 -9.66 2.23 -7.24
C ILE A 228 -11.17 2.31 -7.01
N ILE A 229 -11.98 2.03 -8.04
CA ILE A 229 -13.44 2.07 -7.96
C ILE A 229 -13.95 1.03 -6.95
N ASP A 230 -13.42 -0.19 -6.97
CA ASP A 230 -13.82 -1.24 -6.02
C ASP A 230 -13.47 -0.87 -4.57
N ILE A 231 -12.26 -0.36 -4.33
CA ILE A 231 -11.84 0.09 -3.00
C ILE A 231 -12.72 1.23 -2.51
N GLN A 232 -12.95 2.26 -3.34
CA GLN A 232 -13.76 3.41 -2.96
C GLN A 232 -15.23 3.03 -2.70
N ARG A 233 -15.82 2.19 -3.55
CA ARG A 233 -17.17 1.66 -3.33
C ARG A 233 -17.21 0.87 -2.02
N GLY A 234 -16.25 -0.03 -1.81
CA GLY A 234 -16.10 -0.78 -0.57
C GLY A 234 -16.08 0.15 0.65
N MET A 235 -15.25 1.19 0.62
CA MET A 235 -15.09 2.12 1.74
C MET A 235 -16.32 3.00 2.00
N PHE A 236 -16.86 3.63 0.96
CA PHE A 236 -17.85 4.71 1.11
C PHE A 236 -19.30 4.24 0.99
N VAL A 237 -19.54 3.16 0.26
CA VAL A 237 -20.89 2.61 0.06
C VAL A 237 -21.11 1.40 0.97
N GLU A 238 -20.12 0.51 1.05
CA GLU A 238 -20.27 -0.78 1.76
C GLU A 238 -19.67 -0.74 3.18
N HIS A 239 -19.01 0.36 3.56
CA HIS A 239 -18.32 0.54 4.83
C HIS A 239 -17.29 -0.56 5.15
N ARG A 240 -16.71 -1.16 4.10
CA ARG A 240 -15.63 -2.14 4.17
C ARG A 240 -14.32 -1.45 4.52
N LEU A 241 -13.61 -1.98 5.51
CA LEU A 241 -12.28 -1.52 5.87
C LEU A 241 -11.26 -1.84 4.76
N THR A 242 -10.33 -0.91 4.55
CA THR A 242 -9.19 -1.11 3.66
C THR A 242 -8.23 -2.15 4.25
N THR A 243 -7.72 -3.03 3.40
CA THR A 243 -6.81 -4.13 3.71
C THR A 243 -5.42 -3.87 3.14
N GLU A 244 -4.45 -4.70 3.55
CA GLU A 244 -3.08 -4.67 3.03
C GLU A 244 -3.06 -5.02 1.53
N ALA A 245 -3.91 -5.96 1.11
CA ALA A 245 -4.11 -6.33 -0.28
C ALA A 245 -4.58 -5.15 -1.15
N ASP A 246 -5.47 -4.29 -0.62
CA ASP A 246 -5.94 -3.09 -1.33
C ASP A 246 -4.78 -2.13 -1.64
N VAL A 247 -3.89 -1.89 -0.65
CA VAL A 247 -2.72 -1.02 -0.81
C VAL A 247 -1.70 -1.62 -1.77
N ILE A 248 -1.37 -2.90 -1.59
CA ILE A 248 -0.35 -3.59 -2.38
C ILE A 248 -0.81 -3.78 -3.83
N ALA A 249 -2.08 -4.09 -4.09
CA ALA A 249 -2.61 -4.21 -5.45
C ALA A 249 -2.44 -2.90 -6.24
N LEU A 250 -2.79 -1.76 -5.63
CA LEU A 250 -2.61 -0.46 -6.26
C LEU A 250 -1.13 -0.13 -6.49
N LEU A 251 -0.28 -0.28 -5.48
CA LEU A 251 1.16 0.01 -5.62
C LEU A 251 1.83 -0.91 -6.65
N LEU A 252 1.46 -2.19 -6.70
CA LEU A 252 2.01 -3.15 -7.64
C LEU A 252 1.73 -2.72 -9.09
N LEU A 253 0.51 -2.29 -9.40
CA LEU A 253 0.16 -1.77 -10.72
C LEU A 253 0.83 -0.40 -10.99
N ALA A 254 0.89 0.49 -10.00
CA ALA A 254 1.47 1.83 -10.13
C ALA A 254 2.98 1.84 -10.41
N ASN A 255 3.66 0.72 -10.18
CA ASN A 255 5.07 0.50 -10.51
C ASN A 255 5.34 0.27 -12.01
N ASP A 256 4.31 0.12 -12.85
CA ASP A 256 4.47 0.27 -14.29
C ASP A 256 4.70 1.77 -14.63
N GLN A 257 5.97 2.13 -14.82
CA GLN A 257 6.40 3.52 -15.08
C GLN A 257 5.81 4.08 -16.38
N ASP A 258 5.47 3.22 -17.35
CA ASP A 258 4.89 3.64 -18.63
C ASP A 258 3.36 3.83 -18.55
N MET A 259 2.73 3.38 -17.45
CA MET A 259 1.30 3.53 -17.22
C MET A 259 0.95 4.98 -16.85
N PRO A 260 0.05 5.68 -17.58
CA PRO A 260 -0.37 7.02 -17.18
C PRO A 260 -1.24 6.95 -15.92
N ILE A 261 -0.91 7.77 -14.93
CA ILE A 261 -1.68 7.97 -13.70
C ILE A 261 -2.08 9.43 -13.64
N SER A 262 -3.39 9.70 -13.59
CA SER A 262 -3.95 11.03 -13.42
C SER A 262 -3.89 11.47 -11.95
N ARG A 263 -3.99 12.78 -11.71
CA ARG A 263 -4.03 13.35 -10.35
C ARG A 263 -5.14 12.77 -9.49
N VAL A 264 -6.30 12.46 -10.08
CA VAL A 264 -7.45 11.91 -9.35
C VAL A 264 -7.17 10.48 -8.90
N GLU A 265 -6.59 9.67 -9.79
CA GLU A 265 -6.21 8.29 -9.46
C GLU A 265 -5.10 8.25 -8.41
N GLU A 266 -4.13 9.17 -8.51
CA GLU A 266 -3.07 9.31 -7.52
C GLU A 266 -3.62 9.76 -6.16
N GLY A 267 -4.54 10.72 -6.14
CA GLY A 267 -5.26 11.13 -4.92
C GLY A 267 -6.04 9.98 -4.27
N ALA A 268 -6.62 9.08 -5.07
CA ALA A 268 -7.27 7.88 -4.57
C ALA A 268 -6.26 6.90 -3.93
N LEU A 269 -5.10 6.70 -4.55
CA LEU A 269 -4.01 5.90 -3.96
C LEU A 269 -3.55 6.49 -2.62
N PHE A 270 -3.32 7.80 -2.54
CA PHE A 270 -3.00 8.46 -1.27
C PHE A 270 -4.10 8.26 -0.22
N THR A 271 -5.37 8.37 -0.60
CA THR A 271 -6.51 8.14 0.30
C THR A 271 -6.51 6.72 0.87
N THR A 272 -6.17 5.72 0.05
CA THR A 272 -6.02 4.32 0.48
C THR A 272 -4.81 4.15 1.39
N MET A 273 -3.66 4.74 1.05
CA MET A 273 -2.44 4.64 1.86
C MET A 273 -2.52 5.39 3.20
N ARG A 274 -3.37 6.41 3.35
CA ARG A 274 -3.59 7.09 4.65
C ARG A 274 -4.38 6.24 5.66
N ARG A 275 -4.81 5.03 5.29
CA ARG A 275 -5.58 4.14 6.15
C ARG A 275 -4.67 3.27 7.02
N GLU A 276 -5.27 2.67 8.04
CA GLU A 276 -4.61 1.80 9.01
C GLU A 276 -3.86 0.61 8.36
N ALA A 277 -4.30 0.16 7.18
CA ALA A 277 -3.62 -0.88 6.41
C ALA A 277 -2.12 -0.58 6.17
N THR A 278 -1.77 0.68 5.91
CA THR A 278 -0.37 1.07 5.70
C THR A 278 0.46 0.96 6.98
N SER A 279 -0.11 1.36 8.12
CA SER A 279 0.57 1.21 9.42
C SER A 279 0.83 -0.26 9.73
N ARG A 280 -0.11 -1.16 9.40
CA ARG A 280 0.09 -2.62 9.53
C ARG A 280 1.20 -3.14 8.63
N LEU A 281 1.22 -2.73 7.35
CA LEU A 281 2.29 -3.07 6.42
C LEU A 281 3.68 -2.62 6.92
N LEU A 282 3.77 -1.43 7.52
CA LEU A 282 5.04 -0.88 8.01
C LEU A 282 5.63 -1.64 9.21
N ILE A 283 4.79 -2.24 10.05
CA ILE A 283 5.21 -3.00 11.24
C ILE A 283 5.30 -4.51 10.98
N ASP A 284 4.73 -5.02 9.88
CA ASP A 284 4.82 -6.43 9.50
C ASP A 284 6.28 -6.77 9.10
N ALA A 285 6.89 -7.71 9.83
CA ALA A 285 8.28 -8.10 9.65
C ALA A 285 8.58 -8.72 8.27
N GLN A 286 7.58 -9.32 7.61
CA GLN A 286 7.74 -9.98 6.31
C GLN A 286 7.33 -9.07 5.15
N LEU A 287 6.36 -8.16 5.37
CA LEU A 287 5.81 -7.30 4.31
C LEU A 287 6.43 -5.89 4.27
N SER A 288 7.00 -5.39 5.37
CA SER A 288 7.45 -3.98 5.43
C SER A 288 8.56 -3.64 4.43
N GLY A 289 9.51 -4.55 4.20
CA GLY A 289 10.56 -4.36 3.19
C GLY A 289 9.99 -4.31 1.76
N LEU A 290 9.11 -5.25 1.44
CA LEU A 290 8.39 -5.33 0.17
C LEU A 290 7.53 -4.08 -0.07
N PHE A 291 6.79 -3.64 0.94
CA PHE A 291 5.96 -2.43 0.86
C PHE A 291 6.82 -1.20 0.55
N ARG A 292 7.95 -1.04 1.25
CA ARG A 292 8.90 0.06 0.99
C ARG A 292 9.50 -0.04 -0.42
N ALA A 293 9.80 -1.24 -0.92
CA ALA A 293 10.32 -1.43 -2.27
C ALA A 293 9.29 -1.00 -3.34
N LEU A 294 8.01 -1.37 -3.19
CA LEU A 294 6.93 -0.96 -4.07
C LEU A 294 6.69 0.56 -4.02
N LEU A 295 6.62 1.13 -2.81
CA LEU A 295 6.46 2.57 -2.63
C LEU A 295 7.65 3.33 -3.22
N GLY A 296 8.87 2.86 -2.99
CA GLY A 296 10.09 3.44 -3.56
C GLY A 296 10.09 3.40 -5.08
N GLY A 297 9.67 2.30 -5.70
CA GLY A 297 9.57 2.21 -7.15
C GLY A 297 8.53 3.19 -7.71
N TRP A 298 7.37 3.30 -7.08
CA TRP A 298 6.35 4.28 -7.49
C TRP A 298 6.80 5.75 -7.27
N VAL A 299 7.52 6.05 -6.18
CA VAL A 299 8.04 7.39 -5.88
C VAL A 299 9.01 7.90 -6.95
N THR A 300 9.73 7.02 -7.65
CA THR A 300 10.66 7.43 -8.72
C THR A 300 9.98 7.99 -9.99
N ARG A 301 8.65 8.03 -10.03
CA ARG A 301 7.90 8.62 -11.14
C ARG A 301 8.19 10.12 -11.28
N SER A 302 8.42 10.55 -12.52
CA SER A 302 8.87 11.92 -12.82
C SER A 302 7.80 13.01 -12.67
N ASP A 303 6.52 12.67 -12.47
CA ASP A 303 5.42 13.64 -12.35
C ASP A 303 5.51 14.44 -11.04
N VAL A 304 5.43 15.77 -11.13
CA VAL A 304 5.43 16.70 -9.99
C VAL A 304 4.05 16.91 -9.39
N SER A 305 3.01 16.36 -10.02
CA SER A 305 1.67 16.35 -9.45
C SER A 305 1.69 15.64 -8.09
N ASN A 306 1.06 16.26 -7.08
CA ASN A 306 1.01 15.75 -5.70
C ASN A 306 2.37 15.49 -5.03
N ARG A 307 3.44 16.17 -5.47
CA ARG A 307 4.80 15.95 -4.95
C ARG A 307 4.92 16.14 -3.44
N GLN A 308 4.16 17.07 -2.86
CA GLN A 308 4.11 17.25 -1.41
C GLN A 308 3.64 15.99 -0.68
N ASP A 309 2.54 15.36 -1.14
CA ASP A 309 2.02 14.13 -0.55
C ASP A 309 3.01 12.97 -0.76
N MET A 310 3.62 12.88 -1.95
CA MET A 310 4.63 11.88 -2.26
C MET A 310 5.85 11.97 -1.34
N LEU A 311 6.39 13.18 -1.15
CA LEU A 311 7.49 13.46 -0.22
C LEU A 311 7.09 13.09 1.21
N TRP A 312 5.89 13.50 1.64
CA TRP A 312 5.39 13.15 2.96
C TRP A 312 5.39 11.64 3.19
N PHE A 313 4.89 10.84 2.24
CA PHE A 313 4.89 9.39 2.34
C PHE A 313 6.29 8.80 2.33
N ALA A 314 7.16 9.26 1.42
CA ALA A 314 8.52 8.75 1.29
C ALA A 314 9.34 9.00 2.57
N ILE A 315 9.20 10.19 3.16
CA ILE A 315 9.82 10.55 4.43
C ILE A 315 9.26 9.68 5.57
N ASN A 316 7.93 9.58 5.74
CA ASN A 316 7.32 8.80 6.82
C ASN A 316 7.65 7.31 6.74
N CYS A 317 7.80 6.78 5.53
CA CYS A 317 8.17 5.38 5.32
C CYS A 317 9.69 5.13 5.39
N ASN A 318 10.50 6.17 5.61
CA ASN A 318 11.96 6.15 5.64
C ASN A 318 12.55 5.54 4.36
N LEU A 319 12.17 6.12 3.21
CA LEU A 319 12.67 5.69 1.90
C LEU A 319 13.93 6.46 1.52
N ASP A 320 14.99 5.76 1.14
CA ASP A 320 16.24 6.37 0.68
C ASP A 320 16.04 7.18 -0.61
N GLN A 321 15.05 6.79 -1.43
CA GLN A 321 14.64 7.50 -2.65
C GLN A 321 14.10 8.91 -2.37
N SER A 322 13.80 9.26 -1.10
CA SER A 322 13.32 10.58 -0.70
C SER A 322 14.31 11.70 -1.06
N LEU A 323 15.62 11.44 -1.00
CA LEU A 323 16.63 12.45 -1.34
C LEU A 323 16.54 12.84 -2.82
N GLN A 324 16.58 11.85 -3.72
CA GLN A 324 16.50 12.10 -5.16
C GLN A 324 15.18 12.77 -5.53
N LEU A 325 14.07 12.31 -4.95
CA LEU A 325 12.76 12.93 -5.11
C LEU A 325 12.78 14.41 -4.71
N ALA A 326 13.39 14.74 -3.58
CA ALA A 326 13.46 16.10 -3.06
C ALA A 326 14.34 17.01 -3.93
N LEU A 327 15.49 16.53 -4.39
CA LEU A 327 16.37 17.28 -5.31
C LEU A 327 15.65 17.59 -6.63
N GLU A 328 14.95 16.62 -7.22
CA GLU A 328 14.14 16.87 -8.41
C GLU A 328 12.97 17.83 -8.14
N THR A 329 12.42 17.80 -6.92
CA THR A 329 11.35 18.71 -6.51
C THR A 329 11.84 20.15 -6.45
N LEU A 330 13.04 20.40 -5.89
CA LEU A 330 13.65 21.74 -5.91
C LEU A 330 13.81 22.27 -7.34
N GLN A 331 14.19 21.40 -8.27
CA GLN A 331 14.40 21.80 -9.68
C GLN A 331 13.10 22.08 -10.45
N LYS A 332 12.01 21.35 -10.15
CA LYS A 332 10.80 21.33 -10.97
C LYS A 332 9.59 22.05 -10.35
N SER A 333 9.55 22.20 -9.03
CA SER A 333 8.43 22.83 -8.33
C SER A 333 8.67 24.32 -8.10
N THR A 334 7.60 25.10 -8.11
CA THR A 334 7.60 26.50 -7.68
C THR A 334 6.73 26.73 -6.44
N ASP A 335 6.05 25.70 -5.94
CA ASP A 335 5.14 25.79 -4.81
C ASP A 335 5.92 25.83 -3.47
N PRO A 336 5.82 26.91 -2.67
CA PRO A 336 6.66 27.06 -1.48
C PRO A 336 6.48 25.96 -0.41
N PRO A 337 5.26 25.52 -0.04
CA PRO A 337 5.09 24.39 0.88
C PRO A 337 5.73 23.08 0.38
N THR A 338 5.60 22.80 -0.92
CA THR A 338 6.26 21.65 -1.56
C THR A 338 7.80 21.77 -1.51
N LEU A 339 8.35 22.95 -1.76
CA LEU A 339 9.80 23.20 -1.68
C LEU A 339 10.32 23.07 -0.24
N ALA A 340 9.58 23.57 0.75
CA ALA A 340 9.94 23.42 2.16
C ALA A 340 9.93 21.95 2.60
N MET A 341 8.97 21.14 2.14
CA MET A 341 8.95 19.70 2.35
C MET A 341 10.14 18.98 1.69
N ALA A 342 10.56 19.44 0.51
CA ALA A 342 11.77 18.92 -0.13
C ALA A 342 13.02 19.24 0.71
N MET A 343 13.12 20.43 1.30
CA MET A 343 14.21 20.79 2.21
C MET A 343 14.20 19.96 3.51
N GLN A 344 13.02 19.62 4.04
CA GLN A 344 12.88 18.66 5.15
C GLN A 344 13.49 17.29 4.76
N ALA A 345 13.11 16.75 3.60
CA ALA A 345 13.67 15.50 3.09
C ALA A 345 15.19 15.58 2.91
N ILE A 346 15.71 16.65 2.28
CA ILE A 346 17.16 16.83 2.07
C ILE A 346 17.88 16.91 3.42
N SER A 347 17.35 17.64 4.41
CA SER A 347 17.99 17.73 5.73
C SER A 347 18.07 16.39 6.48
N ARG A 348 17.15 15.46 6.19
CA ARG A 348 17.12 14.13 6.81
C ARG A 348 17.96 13.09 6.09
N PHE A 349 17.92 13.09 4.75
CA PHE A 349 18.51 12.01 3.93
C PHE A 349 19.78 12.45 3.18
N GLY A 350 20.03 13.75 3.09
CA GLY A 350 21.18 14.32 2.39
C GLY A 350 22.40 14.49 3.27
N ASP A 351 23.44 15.08 2.68
CA ASP A 351 24.69 15.40 3.35
C ASP A 351 25.21 16.80 2.95
N LYS A 352 26.42 17.15 3.41
CA LYS A 352 27.04 18.47 3.16
C LYS A 352 27.15 18.82 1.67
N SER A 353 27.19 17.84 0.77
CA SER A 353 27.22 18.08 -0.68
C SER A 353 25.92 18.73 -1.20
N ASN A 354 24.80 18.57 -0.49
CA ASN A 354 23.50 19.13 -0.86
C ASN A 354 23.27 20.57 -0.39
N ILE A 355 24.22 21.17 0.34
CA ILE A 355 24.10 22.56 0.83
C ILE A 355 23.89 23.53 -0.34
N SER A 356 24.62 23.35 -1.44
CA SER A 356 24.51 24.23 -2.61
C SER A 356 23.15 24.15 -3.30
N ASP A 357 22.48 22.99 -3.26
CA ASP A 357 21.14 22.81 -3.82
C ASP A 357 20.09 23.60 -3.05
N VAL A 358 20.27 23.74 -1.73
CA VAL A 358 19.35 24.45 -0.83
C VAL A 358 19.68 25.94 -0.71
N ALA A 359 20.96 26.32 -0.78
CA ALA A 359 21.43 27.69 -0.56
C ALA A 359 20.82 28.74 -1.50
N GLN A 360 20.38 28.34 -2.70
CA GLN A 360 19.72 29.23 -3.65
C GLN A 360 18.39 29.81 -3.13
N TYR A 361 17.80 29.22 -2.09
CA TYR A 361 16.52 29.66 -1.50
C TYR A 361 16.69 30.55 -0.25
N LEU A 362 17.92 30.87 0.16
CA LEU A 362 18.18 31.72 1.34
C LEU A 362 17.65 33.16 1.20
N ASP A 363 17.34 33.59 -0.01
CA ASP A 363 16.76 34.91 -0.29
C ASP A 363 15.26 34.82 -0.67
N ASP A 364 14.64 33.64 -0.56
CA ASP A 364 13.23 33.44 -0.93
C ASP A 364 12.28 33.74 0.24
N GLU A 365 11.60 34.89 0.16
CA GLU A 365 10.71 35.39 1.21
C GLU A 365 9.28 34.84 1.15
N ARG A 366 8.96 33.96 0.19
CA ARG A 366 7.60 33.41 0.07
C ARG A 366 7.27 32.57 1.31
N ALA A 367 6.02 32.67 1.76
CA ALA A 367 5.53 31.91 2.91
C ALA A 367 5.60 30.40 2.64
N ALA A 368 6.29 29.66 3.51
CA ALA A 368 6.46 28.21 3.44
C ALA A 368 5.30 27.45 4.10
N SER A 369 4.57 28.11 5.01
CA SER A 369 3.36 27.58 5.63
C SER A 369 2.40 28.71 6.00
N GLU A 370 1.21 28.36 6.46
CA GLU A 370 0.31 29.32 7.11
C GLU A 370 0.97 29.90 8.37
N VAL A 371 0.59 31.13 8.71
CA VAL A 371 1.00 31.84 9.93
C VAL A 371 0.63 31.02 11.17
N GLN A 372 1.57 30.88 12.10
CA GLN A 372 1.41 30.07 13.30
C GLN A 372 1.47 30.93 14.56
N TYR A 373 0.85 30.43 15.64
CA TYR A 373 1.02 30.99 16.97
C TYR A 373 1.91 30.07 17.78
N PHE A 374 3.14 30.48 18.07
CA PHE A 374 4.12 29.65 18.75
C PHE A 374 4.87 30.46 19.80
N GLY A 375 4.95 29.93 21.03
CA GLY A 375 5.65 30.60 22.13
C GLY A 375 5.09 31.98 22.52
N GLY A 376 3.83 32.27 22.18
CA GLY A 376 3.21 33.58 22.44
C GLY A 376 3.35 34.59 21.28
N ASN A 377 4.10 34.26 20.23
CA ASN A 377 4.36 35.12 19.09
C ASN A 377 3.66 34.60 17.83
N VAL A 378 3.33 35.53 16.93
CA VAL A 378 2.91 35.23 15.57
C VAL A 378 4.17 34.98 14.74
N ILE A 379 4.30 33.75 14.26
CA ILE A 379 5.42 33.31 13.42
C ILE A 379 4.93 33.14 11.99
N GLU A 380 5.69 33.67 11.04
CA GLU A 380 5.47 33.47 9.61
C GLU A 380 6.67 32.72 9.02
N PRO A 381 6.61 31.38 8.90
CA PRO A 381 7.68 30.61 8.29
C PRO A 381 7.81 30.93 6.80
N GLN A 382 9.01 31.28 6.37
CA GLN A 382 9.34 31.57 4.98
C GLN A 382 10.24 30.50 4.38
N LEU A 383 10.31 30.43 3.06
CA LEU A 383 11.11 29.39 2.39
C LEU A 383 12.61 29.53 2.72
N ARG A 384 13.12 30.76 2.86
CA ARG A 384 14.47 31.02 3.37
C ARG A 384 14.73 30.47 4.78
N ASP A 385 13.71 30.44 5.64
CA ASP A 385 13.82 29.88 6.98
C ASP A 385 14.01 28.34 6.88
N ALA A 386 13.27 27.68 5.98
CA ALA A 386 13.42 26.25 5.70
C ALA A 386 14.77 25.91 5.06
N ALA A 387 15.24 26.76 4.14
CA ALA A 387 16.56 26.61 3.54
C ALA A 387 17.67 26.72 4.59
N MET A 388 17.55 27.72 5.48
CA MET A 388 18.47 27.92 6.57
C MET A 388 18.50 26.71 7.53
N ALA A 389 17.33 26.24 7.98
CA ALA A 389 17.23 25.08 8.87
C ALA A 389 17.87 23.84 8.25
N ALA A 390 17.60 23.57 6.97
CA ALA A 390 18.20 22.44 6.26
C ALA A 390 19.75 22.56 6.19
N ILE A 391 20.29 23.73 5.84
CA ILE A 391 21.76 23.94 5.76
C ILE A 391 22.44 23.75 7.12
N VAL A 392 21.83 24.26 8.19
CA VAL A 392 22.35 24.10 9.56
C VAL A 392 22.41 22.62 9.94
N LEU A 393 21.36 21.85 9.66
CA LEU A 393 21.32 20.41 9.95
C LEU A 393 22.29 19.60 9.07
N LEU A 394 22.37 19.88 7.76
CA LEU A 394 23.35 19.26 6.86
C LEU A 394 24.80 19.54 7.30
N SER A 395 25.02 20.65 8.00
CA SER A 395 26.32 21.05 8.52
C SER A 395 26.65 20.47 9.91
N ASP A 396 25.80 19.60 10.46
CA ASP A 396 25.90 19.07 11.82
C ASP A 396 25.95 20.17 12.91
N ARG A 397 25.22 21.27 12.70
CA ARG A 397 25.13 22.41 13.65
C ARG A 397 23.78 22.43 14.37
N GLN A 398 23.71 23.18 15.47
CA GLN A 398 22.47 23.33 16.24
C GLN A 398 21.64 24.49 15.70
N LEU A 399 20.32 24.32 15.61
CA LEU A 399 19.39 25.37 15.17
C LEU A 399 19.51 26.64 16.04
N ALA A 400 19.68 26.46 17.36
CA ALA A 400 19.80 27.56 18.32
C ALA A 400 21.01 28.49 18.06
N ASP A 401 22.08 27.98 17.45
CA ASP A 401 23.26 28.80 17.10
C ASP A 401 22.95 29.84 16.01
N TYR A 402 21.83 29.67 15.30
CA TYR A 402 21.36 30.51 14.21
C TYR A 402 19.97 31.10 14.49
N HIS A 403 19.62 31.27 15.77
CA HIS A 403 18.35 31.86 16.23
C HIS A 403 17.08 31.10 15.80
N LEU A 404 17.20 29.87 15.31
CA LEU A 404 16.08 28.98 15.03
C LEU A 404 15.68 28.20 16.30
N ASP A 405 14.40 27.85 16.42
CA ASP A 405 13.91 27.10 17.58
C ASP A 405 14.47 25.66 17.59
N PRO A 406 15.24 25.24 18.62
CA PRO A 406 15.72 23.88 18.73
C PRO A 406 14.61 22.83 18.85
N ASN A 407 13.40 23.21 19.32
CA ASN A 407 12.26 22.28 19.39
C ASN A 407 11.64 22.00 18.02
N ALA A 408 12.05 22.72 16.97
CA ALA A 408 11.61 22.44 15.63
C ALA A 408 12.24 21.16 15.04
N ILE A 409 13.29 20.60 15.64
CA ILE A 409 13.91 19.34 15.18
C ILE A 409 12.92 18.18 15.32
N HIS A 410 12.81 17.37 14.27
CA HIS A 410 11.90 16.21 14.25
C HIS A 410 12.57 14.97 13.67
N ALA A 411 12.50 13.85 14.39
CA ALA A 411 13.16 12.59 14.02
C ALA A 411 12.81 12.12 12.59
N ASN A 412 11.53 12.25 12.20
CA ASN A 412 11.10 11.86 10.86
C ASN A 412 11.21 12.96 9.81
N PHE A 413 11.24 14.25 10.13
CA PHE A 413 11.17 15.29 9.07
C PHE A 413 12.46 16.11 8.98
N GLY A 414 13.47 15.82 9.80
CA GLY A 414 14.60 16.71 10.04
C GLY A 414 14.18 17.86 10.94
N PHE A 415 13.21 18.66 10.48
CA PHE A 415 12.61 19.76 11.23
C PHE A 415 11.11 19.92 10.91
N ILE A 416 10.39 20.77 11.65
CA ILE A 416 8.98 21.13 11.45
C ILE A 416 8.93 22.53 10.83
N VAL A 417 8.46 22.66 9.58
CA VAL A 417 8.38 23.95 8.86
C VAL A 417 7.63 25.01 9.65
N GLN A 418 6.54 24.62 10.32
CA GLN A 418 5.69 25.50 11.12
C GLN A 418 6.41 26.11 12.34
N ALA A 419 7.51 25.50 12.80
CA ALA A 419 8.23 25.87 14.01
C ALA A 419 9.59 26.56 13.75
N ILE A 420 10.07 26.61 12.49
CA ILE A 420 11.37 27.19 12.12
C ILE A 420 11.29 28.66 11.68
N GLY A 421 10.24 29.39 12.03
CA GLY A 421 10.09 30.80 11.61
C GLY A 421 10.55 31.81 12.67
N PHE A 422 10.56 33.08 12.27
CA PHE A 422 10.83 34.22 13.14
C PHE A 422 9.55 34.98 13.47
N PRO A 423 9.49 35.74 14.59
CA PRO A 423 8.38 36.63 14.87
C PRO A 423 8.16 37.59 13.69
N ALA A 424 6.91 37.70 13.21
CA ALA A 424 6.57 38.56 12.06
C ALA A 424 6.96 40.04 12.27
N GLU A 425 6.98 40.48 13.53
CA GLU A 425 7.33 41.85 13.93
C GLU A 425 8.84 42.10 14.01
N ASN A 426 9.69 41.06 13.97
CA ASN A 426 11.14 41.18 14.11
C ASN A 426 11.89 40.45 12.99
N ASN A 427 12.07 41.13 11.86
CA ASN A 427 12.80 40.62 10.71
C ASN A 427 14.33 40.81 10.82
N GLU A 428 14.83 41.65 11.74
CA GLU A 428 16.27 41.93 11.88
C GLU A 428 17.03 40.66 12.31
N LEU A 429 16.53 39.95 13.33
CA LEU A 429 17.11 38.68 13.79
C LEU A 429 17.19 37.63 12.67
N ARG A 430 16.18 37.59 11.81
CA ARG A 430 16.14 36.68 10.66
C ARG A 430 17.28 37.00 9.68
N LEU A 431 17.45 38.27 9.33
CA LEU A 431 18.50 38.69 8.40
C LEU A 431 19.91 38.43 8.96
N GLU A 432 20.12 38.67 10.26
CA GLU A 432 21.38 38.35 10.93
C GLU A 432 21.69 36.85 10.87
N ALA A 433 20.68 35.99 11.13
CA ALA A 433 20.82 34.55 11.06
C ALA A 433 21.17 34.06 9.64
N ILE A 434 20.47 34.59 8.63
CA ILE A 434 20.72 34.26 7.22
C ILE A 434 22.15 34.64 6.80
N GLU A 435 22.59 35.85 7.11
CA GLU A 435 23.94 36.30 6.78
C GLU A 435 25.01 35.49 7.51
N LYS A 436 24.73 35.08 8.75
CA LYS A 436 25.59 34.15 9.49
C LYS A 436 25.70 32.79 8.78
N VAL A 437 24.59 32.21 8.32
CA VAL A 437 24.59 30.95 7.56
C VAL A 437 25.34 31.08 6.24
N LYS A 438 25.10 32.15 5.47
CA LYS A 438 25.81 32.41 4.21
C LYS A 438 27.32 32.48 4.41
N ARG A 439 27.77 33.16 5.48
CA ARG A 439 29.20 33.35 5.77
C ARG A 439 29.89 32.06 6.26
N GLU A 440 29.22 31.27 7.09
CA GLU A 440 29.85 30.18 7.83
C GLU A 440 29.64 28.81 7.20
N LEU A 441 28.50 28.58 6.54
CA LEU A 441 28.05 27.25 6.13
C LEU A 441 27.89 27.09 4.62
N VAL A 442 27.74 28.18 3.86
CA VAL A 442 27.62 28.11 2.40
C VAL A 442 29.02 28.16 1.77
N PRO A 443 29.41 27.18 0.94
CA PRO A 443 30.70 27.21 0.25
C PRO A 443 30.82 28.45 -0.64
N ALA A 444 32.00 29.10 -0.64
CA ALA A 444 32.29 30.14 -1.62
C ALA A 444 32.22 29.56 -3.03
N LYS A 445 31.47 30.22 -3.93
CA LYS A 445 31.34 29.83 -5.33
C LYS A 445 32.64 30.02 -6.10
#